data_AF-A0A352V4L3-F1
#
_entry.id   AF-A0A352V4L3-F1
#
_cell.length_a   1.000
_cell.length_b   1.000
_cell.length_c   1.000
_cell.angle_alpha   90.00
_cell.angle_beta   90.00
_cell.angle_gamma   90.00
#
_symmetry.space_group_name_H-M   'P 1'
#
loop_
_entity.id
_entity.type
_entity.pdbx_description
1 polymer ?
#
loop_
_entity_poly.entity_id
_entity_poly.type
_entity_poly.pdbx_seq_one_letter_code
_entity_poly.pdbx_strand_id
1 'polypeptide(L)' 'LLARPRALLLDEPFSRLDAGLRSEIRHFAFEHARAEGLPTLLVTHDESDAQAAGGPVHLLA' A
#
# COMPACT_ATOMS: atom_id res chain seq x y z
N LEU A 1 -5.49 12.24 -1.60
CA LEU A 1 -4.43 12.66 -0.63
C LEU A 1 -4.30 14.18 -0.61
N LEU A 2 -4.58 14.84 0.52
CA LEU A 2 -4.68 16.32 0.60
C LEU A 2 -3.39 17.07 0.27
N ALA A 3 -2.23 16.44 0.50
CA ALA A 3 -0.92 17.06 0.27
C ALA A 3 -0.46 17.08 -1.19
N ARG A 4 -1.22 16.48 -2.13
CA ARG A 4 -0.82 16.27 -3.54
C ARG A 4 0.63 15.79 -3.67
N PRO A 5 1.00 14.68 -3.01
CA PRO A 5 2.36 14.20 -3.03
C PRO A 5 2.76 13.75 -4.44
N ARG A 6 4.07 13.67 -4.71
CA ARG A 6 4.61 13.13 -5.96
C ARG A 6 4.92 11.64 -5.90
N ALA A 7 4.87 11.04 -4.72
CA ALA A 7 5.12 9.64 -4.45
C ALA A 7 4.53 9.25 -3.09
N LEU A 8 4.33 7.96 -2.85
CA LEU A 8 3.89 7.42 -1.57
C LEU A 8 4.95 6.50 -0.97
N LEU A 9 5.21 6.70 0.32
CA LEU A 9 5.95 5.76 1.15
C LEU A 9 4.98 5.27 2.22
N LEU A 10 4.74 3.97 2.23
CA LEU A 10 3.82 3.31 3.15
C LEU A 10 4.60 2.32 4.01
N ASP A 11 4.80 2.66 5.28
CA ASP A 11 5.53 1.82 6.24
C ASP A 11 4.53 1.14 7.19
N GLU A 12 4.34 -0.17 7.02
CA GLU A 12 3.39 -1.00 7.76
C GLU A 12 1.97 -0.38 7.92
N PRO A 13 1.39 0.21 6.85
CA PRO A 13 0.21 1.08 6.96
C PRO A 13 -1.06 0.34 7.43
N PHE A 14 -1.10 -0.98 7.27
CA PHE A 14 -2.29 -1.80 7.50
C PHE A 14 -2.19 -2.74 8.71
N SER A 15 -1.06 -2.74 9.41
CA SER A 15 -0.72 -3.68 10.49
C SER A 15 -1.64 -3.64 11.70
N ARG A 16 -2.35 -2.52 11.93
CA ARG A 16 -3.23 -2.32 13.11
C ARG A 16 -4.73 -2.38 12.78
N LEU A 17 -5.09 -2.79 11.57
CA LEU A 17 -6.48 -2.86 11.13
C LEU A 17 -7.02 -4.28 11.33
N ASP A 18 -8.32 -4.38 11.68
CA ASP A 18 -9.01 -5.67 11.59
C ASP A 18 -9.10 -6.14 10.13
N ALA A 19 -9.35 -7.43 9.93
CA ALA A 19 -9.29 -8.05 8.60
C ALA A 19 -10.25 -7.42 7.58
N GLY A 20 -11.44 -6.97 8.02
CA GLY A 20 -12.43 -6.36 7.15
C GLY A 20 -11.98 -4.97 6.70
N LEU A 21 -11.69 -4.11 7.67
CA LEU A 21 -11.24 -2.74 7.43
C LEU A 21 -9.91 -2.69 6.69
N ARG A 22 -9.01 -3.64 6.97
CA ARG A 22 -7.74 -3.81 6.26
C ARG A 22 -7.93 -3.96 4.77
N SER A 23 -8.84 -4.85 4.35
CA SER A 23 -9.08 -5.10 2.93
C SER A 23 -9.62 -3.86 2.22
N GLU A 24 -10.58 -3.17 2.85
CA GLU A 24 -11.19 -1.95 2.31
C GLU A 24 -10.16 -0.82 2.17
N ILE A 25 -9.43 -0.51 3.24
CA ILE A 25 -8.44 0.58 3.24
C ILE A 25 -7.30 0.29 2.27
N ARG A 26 -6.83 -0.96 2.21
CA ARG A 26 -5.79 -1.38 1.28
C ARG A 26 -6.23 -1.20 -0.17
N HIS A 27 -7.44 -1.66 -0.51
CA HIS A 27 -7.99 -1.49 -1.83
C HIS A 27 -8.11 -0.01 -2.20
N PHE A 28 -8.68 0.80 -1.30
CA PHE A 28 -8.79 2.25 -1.49
C PHE A 28 -7.42 2.92 -1.72
N ALA A 29 -6.42 2.61 -0.89
CA ALA A 29 -5.10 3.23 -0.96
C ALA A 29 -4.39 2.93 -2.30
N PHE A 30 -4.38 1.66 -2.73
CA PHE A 30 -3.71 1.27 -3.96
C PHE A 30 -4.47 1.73 -5.22
N GLU A 31 -5.81 1.67 -5.23
CA GLU A 31 -6.58 2.20 -6.36
C GLU A 31 -6.40 3.71 -6.51
N HIS A 32 -6.39 4.44 -5.40
CA HIS A 32 -6.13 5.88 -5.44
C HIS A 32 -4.70 6.19 -5.94
N ALA A 33 -3.70 5.46 -5.45
CA ALA A 33 -2.31 5.64 -5.90
C ALA A 33 -2.16 5.36 -7.40
N ARG A 34 -2.81 4.31 -7.93
CA ARG A 34 -2.80 3.98 -9.35
C ARG A 34 -3.52 5.03 -10.20
N ALA A 35 -4.70 5.48 -9.76
CA ALA A 35 -5.49 6.49 -10.46
C ALA A 35 -4.74 7.82 -10.60
N GLU A 36 -3.97 8.20 -9.58
CA GLU A 36 -3.15 9.42 -9.56
C GLU A 36 -1.75 9.21 -10.20
N GLY A 37 -1.42 8.00 -10.64
CA GLY A 37 -0.11 7.67 -11.21
C GLY A 37 1.04 7.86 -10.22
N LEU A 38 0.79 7.67 -8.92
CA LEU A 38 1.77 7.92 -7.86
C LEU A 38 2.73 6.73 -7.72
N PRO A 39 4.04 6.93 -7.94
CA PRO A 39 5.05 5.95 -7.56
C PRO A 39 4.90 5.63 -6.07
N THR A 40 4.80 4.34 -5.74
CA THR A 40 4.50 3.88 -4.38
C THR A 40 5.52 2.84 -3.94
N LEU A 41 6.10 3.05 -2.76
CA LEU A 41 6.92 2.07 -2.05
C LEU A 41 6.16 1.61 -0.81
N LEU A 42 5.91 0.30 -0.72
CA LEU A 42 5.31 -0.36 0.44
C LEU A 42 6.37 -1.15 1.18
N VAL A 43 6.46 -0.94 2.49
CA VAL A 43 7.21 -1.78 3.41
C VAL A 43 6.19 -2.53 4.27
N THR A 44 6.27 -3.86 4.23
CA THR A 44 5.36 -4.73 4.98
C THR A 44 5.99 -6.09 5.25
N HIS A 45 5.61 -6.71 6.36
CA HIS A 45 5.86 -8.13 6.66
C HIS A 45 4.72 -9.06 6.23
N ASP A 46 3.65 -8.54 5.62
CA ASP A 46 2.48 -9.33 5.21
C ASP A 46 2.47 -9.60 3.70
N GLU A 47 2.45 -10.88 3.34
CA GLU A 47 2.44 -11.33 1.96
C GLU A 47 1.18 -10.88 1.19
N SER A 48 0.02 -10.79 1.85
CA SER A 48 -1.23 -10.36 1.21
C SER A 48 -1.19 -8.88 0.83
N ASP A 49 -0.52 -8.04 1.62
CA ASP A 49 -0.32 -6.62 1.31
C ASP A 49 0.63 -6.45 0.13
N ALA A 50 1.73 -7.23 0.09
CA ALA A 50 2.67 -7.25 -1.03
C ALA A 50 1.99 -7.68 -2.34
N GLN A 51 1.16 -8.74 -2.30
CA GLN A 51 0.40 -9.19 -3.48
C GLN A 51 -0.62 -8.13 -3.94
N ALA A 52 -1.34 -7.50 -3.00
CA ALA A 52 -2.34 -6.48 -3.32
C ALA A 52 -1.73 -5.20 -3.92
N ALA A 53 -0.49 -4.86 -3.56
CA ALA A 53 0.23 -3.74 -4.16
C ALA A 53 0.45 -3.96 -5.67
N GLY A 54 0.59 -5.21 -6.13
CA GLY A 54 0.65 -5.57 -7.54
C GLY A 54 1.92 -5.09 -8.26
N GLY A 55 2.98 -4.78 -7.51
CA GLY A 55 4.28 -4.38 -8.04
C GLY A 55 5.37 -5.43 -7.80
N PRO A 56 6.61 -5.15 -8.23
CA PRO A 56 7.75 -5.99 -7.89
C PRO A 56 7.91 -6.14 -6.37
N VAL A 57 8.17 -7.37 -5.93
CA VAL A 57 8.42 -7.67 -4.51
C VAL A 57 9.90 -7.90 -4.31
N HIS A 58 10.49 -7.17 -3.35
CA HIS A 58 11.89 -7.30 -2.97
C HIS A 58 11.97 -7.84 -1.54
N LEU A 59 12.52 -9.05 -1.39
CA LEU A 59 12.78 -9.65 -0.09
C LEU A 59 14.11 -9.11 0.44
N LEU A 60 14.10 -8.63 1.69
CA LEU A 60 15.29 -8.19 2.40
C LEU A 60 15.78 -9.36 3.27
N ALA A 61 17.05 -9.73 3.12
CA ALA A 61 17.71 -10.82 3.86
C ALA A 61 18.53 -10.29 5.04
#